data_AF-A0A838WU67-F1
#
_entry.id   AF-A0A838WU67-F1
#
_cell.length_a   1.000
_cell.length_b   1.000
_cell.length_c   1.000
_cell.angle_alpha   90.00
_cell.angle_beta   90.00
_cell.angle_gamma   90.00
#
_symmetry.space_group_name_H-M   'P 1'
#
loop_
_entity.id
_entity.type
_entity.pdbx_description
1 polymer ?
#
loop_
_entity_poly.entity_id
_entity_poly.type
_entity_poly.pdbx_seq_one_letter_code
_entity_poly.pdbx_strand_id
1 'polypeptide(L)'
;VESDETVILTLASGTGYTIGTTSGVTGTITNDDTQVALAVSPTTVTEDGTNNLVYTFTRTGVTSNALTVNYTIEGTATNGTDYNN
;
A
#
# COMPACT_ATOMS: atom_id res chain seq x y z
N VAL A 1 1.78 3.56 4.07
CA VAL A 1 2.26 3.84 2.71
C VAL A 1 2.55 5.31 2.64
N GLU A 2 3.80 5.59 2.94
CA GLU A 2 4.41 6.89 2.76
C GLU A 2 5.16 6.95 1.42
N SER A 3 5.65 8.14 1.09
CA SER A 3 6.56 8.33 -0.05
C SER A 3 8.00 8.26 0.43
N ASP A 4 8.95 8.11 -0.50
CA ASP A 4 10.36 8.27 -0.17
C ASP A 4 10.64 9.65 0.44
N GLU A 5 11.53 9.69 1.43
CA GLU A 5 11.89 10.90 2.16
C GLU A 5 13.36 11.25 1.94
N THR A 6 13.74 12.49 2.22
CA THR A 6 15.12 12.94 2.04
C THR A 6 15.67 13.62 3.29
N VAL A 7 16.98 13.41 3.50
CA VAL A 7 17.76 14.08 4.53
C VAL A 7 18.91 14.80 3.85
N ILE A 8 19.07 16.10 4.15
CA ILE A 8 20.17 16.90 3.59
C ILE A 8 21.13 17.27 4.72
N LEU A 9 22.39 16.91 4.56
CA LEU A 9 23.46 17.29 5.48
C LEU A 9 24.40 18.31 4.84
N THR A 10 24.58 19.44 5.49
CA THR A 10 25.46 20.53 5.03
C THR A 10 26.59 20.72 6.02
N LEU A 11 27.82 20.80 5.51
CA LEU A 11 28.98 21.18 6.32
C LEU A 11 28.93 22.68 6.61
N ALA A 12 28.88 23.04 7.89
CA ALA A 12 28.93 24.42 8.32
C ALA A 12 30.35 24.99 8.19
N SER A 13 30.48 26.30 8.00
CA SER A 13 31.77 26.99 8.05
C SER A 13 32.38 26.96 9.46
N GLY A 14 33.71 26.83 9.53
CA GLY A 14 34.44 26.85 10.80
C GLY A 14 35.91 27.24 10.63
N THR A 15 36.65 27.26 11.73
CA THR A 15 38.10 27.49 11.75
C THR A 15 38.86 26.16 11.73
N GLY A 16 40.07 26.15 11.16
CA GLY A 16 40.94 24.97 11.13
C GLY A 16 40.74 24.01 9.95
N TYR A 17 39.80 24.30 9.04
CA TYR A 17 39.62 23.54 7.79
C TYR A 17 39.01 24.41 6.69
N THR A 18 39.19 23.99 5.44
CA THR A 18 38.49 24.54 4.27
C THR A 18 37.38 23.58 3.86
N ILE A 19 36.19 24.09 3.54
CA ILE A 19 35.09 23.25 3.06
C ILE A 19 35.37 22.84 1.60
N GLY A 20 35.42 21.53 1.35
CA GLY A 20 35.54 20.98 -0.01
C GLY A 20 34.20 20.78 -0.72
N THR A 21 33.15 20.43 0.02
CA THR A 21 31.79 20.20 -0.54
C THR A 21 30.88 21.30 -0.04
N THR A 22 30.69 22.34 -0.87
CA THR A 22 29.99 23.56 -0.48
C THR A 22 28.46 23.45 -0.54
N SER A 23 27.95 22.42 -1.21
CA SER A 23 26.52 22.11 -1.26
C SER A 23 26.19 20.96 -0.30
N GLY A 24 24.99 21.00 0.28
CA GLY A 24 24.48 19.91 1.10
C GLY A 24 24.41 18.61 0.32
N VAL A 25 24.76 17.51 0.97
CA VAL A 25 24.64 16.15 0.41
C VAL A 25 23.29 15.57 0.82
N THR A 26 22.59 14.97 -0.15
CA THR A 26 21.26 14.41 0.06
C THR A 26 21.34 12.89 0.21
N GLY A 27 20.76 12.36 1.29
CA GLY A 27 20.40 10.95 1.42
C GLY A 27 18.91 10.77 1.21
N THR A 28 18.50 9.62 0.67
CA THR A 28 17.09 9.24 0.47
C THR A 28 16.76 8.05 1.36
N ILE A 29 15.63 8.11 2.05
CA ILE A 29 15.03 7.01 2.80
C ILE A 29 13.91 6.47 1.91
N THR A 30 14.10 5.25 1.39
CA THR A 30 13.13 4.64 0.48
C THR A 30 11.97 4.03 1.26
N ASN A 31 10.75 4.24 0.79
CA ASN A 31 9.55 3.63 1.37
C ASN A 31 9.60 2.10 1.24
N ASP A 32 9.37 1.41 2.35
CA ASP A 32 9.23 -0.04 2.42
C ASP A 32 7.83 -0.51 2.89
N ASP A 33 6.89 0.42 3.09
CA ASP A 33 5.53 0.11 3.48
C ASP A 33 4.74 -0.61 2.38
N THR A 34 3.90 -1.55 2.80
CA THR A 34 2.85 -2.16 1.98
C THR A 34 1.51 -2.04 2.69
N GLN A 35 0.44 -1.71 1.96
CA GLN A 35 -0.93 -1.71 2.46
C GLN A 35 -1.86 -2.45 1.51
N VAL A 36 -2.89 -3.09 2.07
CA VAL A 36 -3.97 -3.72 1.31
C VAL A 36 -5.31 -3.16 1.78
N ALA A 37 -6.14 -2.74 0.84
CA ALA A 37 -7.53 -2.35 1.07
C ALA A 37 -8.47 -3.34 0.37
N LEU A 38 -9.67 -3.54 0.92
CA LEU A 38 -10.72 -4.37 0.34
C LEU A 38 -11.97 -3.52 0.12
N ALA A 39 -12.53 -3.60 -1.08
CA ALA A 39 -13.78 -2.94 -1.45
C ALA A 39 -14.73 -3.93 -2.10
N VAL A 40 -16.03 -3.65 -2.02
CA VAL A 40 -17.07 -4.42 -2.72
C VAL A 40 -17.91 -3.48 -3.58
N SER A 41 -18.19 -3.87 -4.82
CA SER A 41 -19.12 -3.16 -5.70
C SER A 41 -19.75 -4.13 -6.70
N PRO A 42 -21.09 -4.12 -6.89
CA PRO A 42 -22.08 -3.36 -6.12
C PRO A 42 -22.15 -3.80 -4.65
N THR A 43 -22.79 -3.02 -3.77
CA THR A 43 -22.96 -3.40 -2.34
C THR A 43 -24.14 -4.32 -2.10
N THR A 44 -25.02 -4.47 -3.09
CA THR A 44 -26.18 -5.37 -3.06
C THR A 44 -26.43 -5.97 -4.44
N VAL A 45 -26.96 -7.19 -4.45
CA VAL A 45 -27.47 -7.89 -5.64
C VAL A 45 -28.76 -8.61 -5.26
N THR A 46 -29.58 -8.95 -6.25
CA THR A 46 -30.72 -9.85 -6.05
C THR A 46 -30.22 -11.29 -6.10
N GLU A 47 -30.72 -12.15 -5.22
CA GLU A 47 -30.32 -13.56 -5.05
C GLU A 47 -30.34 -14.35 -6.38
N ASP A 48 -31.35 -14.14 -7.21
CA ASP A 48 -31.48 -14.76 -8.55
C ASP A 48 -31.20 -13.77 -9.70
N GLY A 49 -30.45 -12.72 -9.41
CA GLY A 49 -30.05 -11.71 -10.39
C GLY A 49 -28.91 -12.19 -11.30
N THR A 50 -28.57 -11.37 -12.28
CA THR A 50 -27.43 -11.60 -13.18
C THR A 50 -26.15 -10.88 -12.74
N ASN A 51 -26.23 -10.03 -11.71
CA ASN A 51 -25.10 -9.26 -11.20
C ASN A 51 -24.46 -9.99 -10.01
N ASN A 52 -23.14 -9.98 -9.97
CA ASN A 52 -22.37 -10.53 -8.85
C ASN A 52 -21.84 -9.40 -7.97
N LEU A 53 -21.63 -9.69 -6.68
CA LEU A 53 -20.78 -8.87 -5.83
C LEU A 53 -19.33 -9.06 -6.28
N VAL A 54 -18.62 -7.96 -6.57
CA VAL A 54 -17.20 -8.00 -6.91
C VAL A 54 -16.40 -7.45 -5.75
N TYR A 55 -15.54 -8.29 -5.17
CA TYR A 55 -14.61 -7.91 -4.12
C TYR A 55 -13.24 -7.63 -4.71
N THR A 56 -12.76 -6.39 -4.55
CA THR A 56 -11.49 -5.92 -5.11
C THR A 56 -10.50 -5.69 -3.98
N PHE A 57 -9.39 -6.44 -4.01
CA PHE A 57 -8.23 -6.19 -3.17
C PHE A 57 -7.29 -5.21 -3.89
N THR A 58 -6.98 -4.10 -3.26
CA THR A 58 -6.05 -3.10 -3.78
C THR A 58 -4.82 -3.06 -2.90
N ARG A 59 -3.65 -3.36 -3.49
CA ARG A 59 -2.36 -3.21 -2.83
C ARG A 59 -1.69 -1.89 -3.24
N THR A 60 -1.22 -1.14 -2.26
CA THR A 60 -0.47 0.12 -2.45
C THR A 60 0.86 0.10 -1.69
N GLY A 61 1.76 1.02 -2.03
CA GLY A 61 3.13 1.05 -1.53
C GLY A 61 4.02 0.09 -2.31
N VAL A 62 4.83 -0.70 -1.61
CA VAL A 62 5.72 -1.68 -2.24
C VAL A 62 4.91 -2.85 -2.81
N THR A 63 5.06 -3.11 -4.11
CA THR A 63 4.37 -4.19 -4.84
C THR A 63 5.30 -5.23 -5.45
N SER A 64 6.62 -5.02 -5.38
CA SER A 64 7.63 -5.89 -6.00
C SER A 64 7.76 -7.26 -5.34
N ASN A 65 7.50 -7.35 -4.04
CA ASN A 65 7.58 -8.61 -3.29
C ASN A 65 6.26 -9.35 -3.31
N ALA A 66 6.30 -10.69 -3.37
CA ALA A 66 5.10 -11.51 -3.18
C ALA A 66 4.45 -11.21 -1.81
N LEU A 67 3.11 -11.13 -1.79
CA LEU A 67 2.32 -10.90 -0.59
C LEU A 67 1.15 -11.88 -0.55
N THR A 68 1.02 -12.62 0.54
CA THR A 68 -0.16 -13.44 0.82
C THR A 68 -1.18 -12.59 1.58
N VAL A 69 -2.39 -12.46 1.04
CA VAL A 69 -3.51 -11.81 1.70
C VAL A 69 -4.53 -12.86 2.14
N ASN A 70 -4.74 -12.99 3.45
CA ASN A 70 -5.70 -13.92 4.01
C ASN A 70 -7.06 -13.23 4.18
N TYR A 71 -8.15 -13.94 3.91
CA TYR A 71 -9.52 -13.46 4.06
C TYR A 71 -10.45 -14.56 4.57
N THR A 72 -11.56 -14.16 5.19
CA THR A 72 -12.65 -15.05 5.59
C THR A 72 -13.95 -14.55 4.95
N ILE A 73 -14.91 -15.46 4.75
CA ILE A 73 -16.26 -15.14 4.27
C ILE A 73 -17.23 -15.64 5.33
N GLU A 74 -18.06 -14.74 5.86
CA GLU A 74 -19.03 -14.99 6.93
C GLU A 74 -20.34 -14.22 6.63
N GLY A 75 -21.42 -14.56 7.33
CA GLY A 75 -22.73 -13.92 7.17
C GLY A 75 -23.88 -14.92 7.31
N THR A 76 -25.09 -14.51 6.95
CA THR A 76 -26.28 -15.38 6.95
C THR A 76 -26.42 -16.20 5.66
N ALA A 77 -25.72 -15.81 4.59
CA ALA A 77 -25.73 -16.51 3.31
C ALA A 77 -24.81 -17.74 3.35
N THR A 78 -25.23 -18.82 2.71
CA THR A 78 -24.56 -20.13 2.68
C THR A 78 -23.89 -20.37 1.33
N ASN A 79 -22.58 -20.66 1.34
CA ASN A 79 -21.85 -21.05 0.13
C ASN A 79 -22.40 -22.38 -0.43
N GLY A 80 -22.66 -22.44 -1.73
CA GLY A 80 -23.27 -23.57 -2.42
C GLY A 80 -24.79 -23.49 -2.55
N THR A 81 -25.46 -22.65 -1.75
CA THR A 81 -26.91 -22.42 -1.83
C THR A 81 -27.21 -20.99 -2.30
N ASP A 82 -26.64 -19.99 -1.62
CA ASP A 82 -26.98 -18.57 -1.82
C ASP A 82 -25.91 -17.85 -2.66
N TYR A 83 -24.67 -18.35 -2.65
CA TYR A 83 -23.57 -17.86 -3.48
C TYR A 83 -22.56 -18.96 -3.76
N ASN A 84 -21.75 -18.77 -4.80
CA ASN A 84 -20.56 -19.58 -5.09
C ASN A 84 -19.38 -18.65 -5.36
N ASN A 85 -18.18 -19.09 -5.01
CA ASN A 85 -16.94 -18.37 -5.29
C ASN A 85 -16.51 -18.50 -6.75
#